data_AF-M4RRE5-F1
#
_entry.id   AF-M4RRE5-F1
#
_cell.length_a   1.000
_cell.length_b   1.000
_cell.length_c   1.000
_cell.angle_alpha   90.00
_cell.angle_beta   90.00
_cell.angle_gamma   90.00
#
_symmetry.space_group_name_H-M   'P 1'
#
loop_
_entity.id
_entity.type
_entity.pdbx_description
1 polymer ?
#
loop_
_entity_poly.entity_id
_entity_poly.type
_entity_poly.pdbx_seq_one_letter_code
_entity_poly.pdbx_strand_id
1 'polypeptide(L)'
;MVQLNPIEANKCSSISREDTPLVLQKKHLGFSYADISFELLELWGIPSDISKIVSKTHVSEHTAQSQEENIIQLAYLLALNNINRELYASHDGITEDMYESLGIDLECVDNALDFSNLQLMSTLALFSPSTFAVF
;
A
#
# COMPACT_ATOMS: atom_id res chain seq x y z
N MET A 1 -1.34 -15.11 -11.68
CA MET A 1 -0.54 -15.90 -10.72
C MET A 1 -1.38 -16.50 -9.59
N VAL A 2 -2.36 -15.79 -9.01
CA VAL A 2 -3.28 -16.36 -8.00
C VAL A 2 -4.06 -17.59 -8.49
N GLN A 3 -4.49 -17.63 -9.76
CA GLN A 3 -5.13 -18.81 -10.35
C GLN A 3 -4.17 -19.96 -10.69
N LEU A 4 -2.86 -19.70 -10.77
CA LEU A 4 -1.86 -20.70 -11.19
C LEU A 4 -1.25 -21.43 -9.99
N ASN A 5 -1.15 -20.77 -8.81
CA ASN A 5 -0.72 -21.40 -7.57
C ASN A 5 -1.40 -20.77 -6.34
N PRO A 6 -2.69 -21.11 -6.09
CA PRO A 6 -3.48 -20.49 -5.04
C PRO A 6 -2.96 -20.79 -3.63
N ILE A 7 -2.24 -21.90 -3.44
CA ILE A 7 -1.69 -22.30 -2.14
C ILE A 7 -0.59 -21.32 -1.70
N GLU A 8 0.38 -21.04 -2.58
CA GLU A 8 1.46 -20.09 -2.25
C GLU A 8 0.94 -18.65 -2.14
N ALA A 9 -0.04 -18.27 -2.98
CA ALA A 9 -0.69 -16.96 -2.87
C ALA A 9 -1.39 -16.78 -1.51
N ASN A 10 -2.09 -17.81 -1.00
CA ASN A 10 -2.75 -17.76 0.30
C ASN A 10 -1.76 -17.64 1.47
N LYS A 11 -0.56 -18.24 1.37
CA LYS A 11 0.48 -18.07 2.39
C LYS A 11 0.93 -16.61 2.49
N CYS A 12 0.94 -15.87 1.39
CA CYS A 12 1.28 -14.45 1.38
C CYS A 12 0.25 -13.56 2.08
N SER A 13 -0.97 -14.08 2.31
CA SER A 13 -2.06 -13.35 2.97
C SER A 13 -2.12 -13.58 4.49
N SER A 14 -1.33 -14.52 5.03
CA SER A 14 -1.32 -14.86 6.46
C SER A 14 -0.40 -13.91 7.24
N ILE A 15 -0.69 -12.61 7.14
CA ILE A 15 0.12 -11.54 7.74
C ILE A 15 -0.01 -11.52 9.26
N SER A 16 1.03 -11.04 9.92
CA SER A 16 1.10 -10.79 11.37
C SER A 16 1.86 -9.50 11.63
N ARG A 17 2.07 -9.13 12.90
CA ARG A 17 2.89 -7.96 13.23
C ARG A 17 4.35 -8.15 12.82
N GLU A 18 4.84 -9.38 12.86
CA GLU A 18 6.21 -9.74 12.56
C GLU A 18 6.41 -10.07 11.08
N ASP A 19 5.41 -10.67 10.45
CA ASP A 19 5.43 -11.10 9.04
C ASP A 19 4.54 -10.18 8.19
N THR A 20 5.15 -9.10 7.66
CA THR A 20 4.48 -8.17 6.75
C THR A 20 4.18 -8.83 5.39
N PRO A 21 3.26 -8.26 4.58
CA PRO A 21 2.98 -8.81 3.25
C PRO A 21 4.24 -8.97 2.39
N LEU A 22 5.17 -8.02 2.46
CA LEU A 22 6.42 -8.07 1.72
C LEU A 22 7.28 -9.26 2.14
N VAL A 23 7.46 -9.45 3.46
CA VAL A 23 8.26 -10.56 4.01
C VAL A 23 7.70 -11.90 3.54
N LEU A 24 6.39 -12.08 3.61
CA LEU A 24 5.75 -13.32 3.17
C LEU A 24 5.86 -13.52 1.65
N GLN A 25 5.69 -12.47 0.86
CA GLN A 25 5.85 -12.54 -0.60
C GLN A 25 7.28 -12.94 -0.99
N LYS A 26 8.30 -12.28 -0.44
CA LYS A 26 9.70 -12.65 -0.70
C LYS A 26 10.01 -14.08 -0.23
N LYS A 27 9.48 -14.50 0.92
CA LYS A 27 9.68 -15.85 1.48
C LYS A 27 9.06 -16.95 0.62
N HIS A 28 7.85 -16.76 0.11
CA HIS A 28 7.10 -17.81 -0.58
C HIS A 28 7.24 -17.76 -2.11
N LEU A 29 7.50 -16.58 -2.67
CA LEU A 29 7.52 -16.35 -4.12
C LEU A 29 8.90 -15.95 -4.64
N GLY A 30 9.79 -15.42 -3.78
CA GLY A 30 11.09 -14.88 -4.18
C GLY A 30 11.05 -13.47 -4.77
N PHE A 31 9.88 -12.86 -4.87
CA PHE A 31 9.64 -11.50 -5.36
C PHE A 31 8.42 -10.90 -4.63
N SER A 32 8.27 -9.58 -4.72
CA SER A 32 7.10 -8.85 -4.22
C SER A 32 6.07 -8.60 -5.33
N TYR A 33 4.85 -8.27 -4.97
CA TYR A 33 3.85 -7.79 -5.91
C TYR A 33 4.21 -6.42 -6.50
N ALA A 34 5.01 -5.61 -5.81
CA ALA A 34 5.59 -4.39 -6.38
C ALA A 34 6.56 -4.70 -7.53
N ASP A 35 7.38 -5.76 -7.40
CA ASP A 35 8.30 -6.22 -8.47
C ASP A 35 7.51 -6.62 -9.73
N ILE A 36 6.44 -7.39 -9.56
CA ILE A 36 5.57 -7.79 -10.68
C ILE A 36 4.82 -6.59 -11.28
N SER A 37 4.39 -5.64 -10.44
CA SER A 37 3.69 -4.45 -10.89
C SER A 37 4.61 -3.56 -11.72
N PHE A 38 5.86 -3.40 -11.33
CA PHE A 38 6.88 -2.71 -12.11
C PHE A 38 7.04 -3.32 -13.51
N GLU A 39 7.29 -4.63 -13.60
CA GLU A 39 7.46 -5.33 -14.89
C GLU A 39 6.20 -5.23 -15.76
N LEU A 40 5.01 -5.31 -15.16
CA LEU A 40 3.75 -5.17 -15.89
C LEU A 40 3.55 -3.77 -16.46
N LEU A 41 3.90 -2.73 -15.70
CA LEU A 41 3.82 -1.33 -16.15
C LEU A 41 4.80 -1.07 -17.31
N GLU A 42 6.01 -1.63 -17.24
CA GLU A 42 6.97 -1.56 -18.35
C GLU A 42 6.42 -2.26 -19.61
N LEU A 43 5.82 -3.44 -19.47
CA LEU A 43 5.20 -4.18 -20.59
C LEU A 43 4.02 -3.42 -21.22
N TRP A 44 3.28 -2.66 -20.42
CA TRP A 44 2.18 -1.81 -20.92
C TRP A 44 2.67 -0.50 -21.56
N GLY A 45 3.97 -0.23 -21.55
CA GLY A 45 4.54 0.99 -22.09
C GLY A 45 4.26 2.22 -21.23
N ILE A 46 4.02 2.03 -19.93
CA ILE A 46 3.91 3.14 -18.98
C ILE A 46 5.31 3.78 -18.83
N PRO A 47 5.41 5.12 -18.78
CA PRO A 47 6.69 5.80 -18.65
C PRO A 47 7.53 5.29 -17.48
N SER A 48 8.85 5.17 -17.70
CA SER A 48 9.78 4.63 -16.70
C SER A 48 9.78 5.41 -15.39
N ASP A 49 9.45 6.69 -15.45
CA ASP A 49 9.41 7.56 -14.28
C ASP A 49 8.29 7.13 -13.33
N ILE A 50 7.18 6.59 -13.84
CA ILE A 50 6.07 6.06 -13.03
C ILE A 50 6.36 4.63 -12.59
N SER A 51 6.77 3.76 -13.52
CA SER A 51 7.00 2.33 -13.21
C SER A 51 8.09 2.18 -12.14
N LYS A 52 9.20 2.94 -12.24
CA LYS A 52 10.29 2.89 -11.25
C LYS A 52 9.83 3.29 -9.86
N ILE A 53 8.96 4.29 -9.72
CA ILE A 53 8.39 4.68 -8.41
C ILE A 53 7.67 3.48 -7.77
N VAL A 54 6.89 2.73 -8.55
CA VAL A 54 6.18 1.52 -8.06
C VAL A 54 7.17 0.46 -7.55
N SER A 55 8.32 0.29 -8.21
CA SER A 55 9.37 -0.62 -7.71
C SER A 55 9.96 -0.19 -6.36
N LYS A 56 9.77 1.06 -5.94
CA LYS A 56 10.28 1.65 -4.69
C LYS A 56 9.27 1.74 -3.56
N THR A 57 8.12 1.06 -3.70
CA THR A 57 7.01 1.09 -2.74
C THR A 57 7.40 0.71 -1.31
N HIS A 58 8.34 -0.21 -1.12
CA HIS A 58 8.67 -0.76 0.20
C HIS A 58 9.86 -0.03 0.87
N VAL A 59 9.55 0.72 1.93
CA VAL A 59 10.57 1.49 2.71
C VAL A 59 11.65 0.60 3.32
N SER A 60 11.34 -0.66 3.63
CA SER A 60 12.29 -1.61 4.21
C SER A 60 13.33 -2.13 3.20
N GLU A 61 13.09 -1.96 1.89
CA GLU A 61 14.02 -2.36 0.83
C GLU A 61 14.70 -1.15 0.20
N HIS A 62 14.08 0.04 0.25
CA HIS A 62 14.50 1.21 -0.50
C HIS A 62 14.33 2.50 0.30
N THR A 63 15.40 3.29 0.38
CA THR A 63 15.34 4.67 0.87
C THR A 63 14.89 5.59 -0.25
N ALA A 64 13.81 6.35 -0.05
CA ALA A 64 13.31 7.31 -1.03
C ALA A 64 14.38 8.35 -1.41
N GLN A 65 14.55 8.59 -2.72
CA GLN A 65 15.48 9.57 -3.30
C GLN A 65 14.75 10.78 -3.92
N SER A 66 13.42 10.70 -4.05
CA SER A 66 12.58 11.79 -4.58
C SER A 66 11.31 11.95 -3.75
N GLN A 67 10.59 13.06 -3.96
CA GLN A 67 9.29 13.28 -3.31
C GLN A 67 8.27 12.24 -3.75
N GLU A 68 8.29 11.83 -5.02
CA GLU A 68 7.36 10.83 -5.56
C GLU A 68 7.59 9.43 -4.97
N GLU A 69 8.86 9.04 -4.78
CA GLU A 69 9.19 7.80 -4.06
C GLU A 69 8.74 7.86 -2.60
N ASN A 70 8.87 9.02 -1.96
CA ASN A 70 8.41 9.17 -0.58
C ASN A 70 6.87 9.16 -0.49
N ILE A 71 6.17 9.78 -1.45
CA ILE A 71 4.70 9.73 -1.54
C ILE A 71 4.20 8.29 -1.65
N ILE A 72 4.79 7.47 -2.52
CA ILE A 72 4.31 6.08 -2.68
C ILE A 72 4.62 5.23 -1.44
N GLN A 73 5.76 5.45 -0.78
CA GLN A 73 6.13 4.73 0.44
C GLN A 73 5.22 5.10 1.61
N LEU A 74 4.95 6.40 1.80
CA LEU A 74 4.04 6.89 2.83
C LEU A 74 2.61 6.39 2.58
N ALA A 75 2.13 6.50 1.34
CA ALA A 75 0.80 6.01 0.97
C ALA A 75 0.66 4.49 1.19
N TYR A 76 1.71 3.71 0.90
CA TYR A 76 1.71 2.27 1.13
C TYR A 76 1.59 1.92 2.62
N LEU A 77 2.39 2.53 3.49
CA LEU A 77 2.31 2.30 4.94
C LEU A 77 0.95 2.71 5.49
N LEU A 78 0.47 3.89 5.12
CA LEU A 78 -0.85 4.37 5.52
C LEU A 78 -1.96 3.41 5.10
N ALA A 79 -1.95 2.94 3.85
CA ALA A 79 -2.95 1.99 3.36
C ALA A 79 -2.84 0.63 4.08
N LEU A 80 -1.63 0.11 4.29
CA LEU A 80 -1.38 -1.15 4.97
C LEU A 80 -1.92 -1.11 6.41
N ASN A 81 -1.57 -0.06 7.15
CA ASN A 81 -2.01 0.12 8.53
C ASN A 81 -3.53 0.35 8.60
N ASN A 82 -4.06 1.14 7.68
CA ASN A 82 -5.48 1.50 7.65
C ASN A 82 -6.40 0.30 7.36
N ILE A 83 -5.94 -0.67 6.56
CA ILE A 83 -6.70 -1.88 6.23
C ILE A 83 -6.59 -2.93 7.34
N ASN A 84 -5.47 -2.98 8.06
CA ASN A 84 -5.17 -4.03 9.06
C ASN A 84 -4.98 -3.41 10.46
N ARG A 85 -5.94 -2.59 10.89
CA ARG A 85 -5.89 -1.82 12.17
C ARG A 85 -5.84 -2.71 13.41
N GLU A 86 -6.23 -3.97 13.29
CA GLU A 86 -6.10 -4.98 14.33
C GLU A 86 -4.64 -5.44 14.54
N LEU A 87 -3.81 -5.32 13.50
CA LEU A 87 -2.40 -5.68 13.54
C LEU A 87 -1.52 -4.45 13.79
N TYR A 88 -1.76 -3.35 13.10
CA TYR A 88 -0.88 -2.18 13.08
C TYR A 88 -1.55 -0.94 13.67
N ALA A 89 -0.75 -0.08 14.31
CA ALA A 89 -1.19 1.27 14.66
C ALA A 89 -1.26 2.14 13.39
N SER A 90 -2.09 3.19 13.38
CA SER A 90 -2.29 4.04 12.20
C SER A 90 -0.99 4.56 11.58
N HIS A 91 -0.02 4.92 12.43
CA HIS A 91 1.27 5.46 12.02
C HIS A 91 2.44 4.47 12.18
N ASP A 92 2.17 3.17 12.25
CA ASP A 92 3.22 2.17 12.36
C ASP A 92 4.18 2.22 11.16
N GLY A 93 5.48 2.26 11.44
CA GLY A 93 6.53 2.43 10.42
C GLY A 93 6.62 3.82 9.76
N ILE A 94 5.75 4.78 10.13
CA ILE A 94 5.80 6.15 9.61
C ILE A 94 6.75 6.99 10.48
N THR A 95 7.67 7.71 9.83
CA THR A 95 8.62 8.61 10.51
C THR A 95 8.32 10.06 10.15
N GLU A 96 8.75 11.00 11.01
CA GLU A 96 8.50 12.43 10.80
C GLU A 96 9.07 12.92 9.45
N ASP A 97 10.31 12.50 9.13
CA ASP A 97 10.99 12.80 7.87
C ASP A 97 10.16 12.45 6.61
N MET A 98 9.32 11.41 6.68
CA MET A 98 8.52 10.97 5.53
C MET A 98 7.46 11.99 5.13
N TYR A 99 6.86 12.70 6.09
CA TYR A 99 5.85 13.72 5.77
C TYR A 99 6.43 15.13 5.77
N GLU A 100 7.43 15.43 6.60
CA GLU A 100 8.07 16.74 6.63
C GLU A 100 8.84 17.06 5.35
N SER A 101 9.49 16.07 4.72
CA SER A 101 10.18 16.27 3.43
C SER A 101 9.22 16.50 2.25
N LEU A 102 7.93 16.23 2.45
CA LEU A 102 6.85 16.59 1.52
C LEU A 102 6.26 17.98 1.82
N GLY A 103 6.72 18.64 2.89
CA GLY A 103 6.22 19.95 3.32
C GLY A 103 4.83 19.88 3.96
N ILE A 104 4.45 18.73 4.52
CA ILE A 104 3.18 18.53 5.23
C ILE A 104 3.45 18.13 6.68
N ASP A 105 2.43 18.22 7.53
CA ASP A 105 2.48 17.81 8.94
C ASP A 105 1.65 16.54 9.18
N LEU A 106 1.70 16.05 10.41
CA LEU A 106 0.94 14.86 10.82
C LEU A 106 -0.58 15.06 10.69
N GLU A 107 -1.08 16.27 10.92
CA GLU A 107 -2.50 16.59 10.74
C GLU A 107 -2.92 16.41 9.27
N CYS A 108 -2.09 16.83 8.32
CA CYS A 108 -2.31 16.57 6.90
C CYS A 108 -2.33 15.08 6.57
N VAL A 109 -1.47 14.27 7.20
CA VAL A 109 -1.44 12.81 7.04
C VAL A 109 -2.73 12.17 7.56
N ASP A 110 -3.20 12.57 8.74
CA ASP A 110 -4.45 12.09 9.32
C ASP A 110 -5.66 12.49 8.46
N ASN A 111 -5.69 13.73 7.99
CA ASN A 111 -6.72 14.21 7.07
C ASN A 111 -6.75 13.41 5.75
N ALA A 112 -5.59 12.99 5.23
CA ALA A 112 -5.52 12.15 4.04
C ALA A 112 -6.11 10.75 4.26
N LEU A 113 -5.88 10.16 5.45
CA LEU A 113 -6.50 8.89 5.85
C LEU A 113 -8.02 9.02 5.98
N ASP A 114 -8.50 10.05 6.65
CA ASP A 114 -9.93 10.30 6.81
C ASP A 114 -10.62 10.53 5.47
N PHE A 115 -10.00 11.31 4.59
CA PHE A 115 -10.49 11.50 3.24
C PHE A 115 -10.56 10.18 2.45
N SER A 116 -9.53 9.34 2.53
CA SER A 116 -9.52 8.02 1.89
C SER A 116 -10.65 7.12 2.39
N ASN A 117 -10.90 7.11 3.70
CA ASN A 117 -11.99 6.34 4.32
C ASN A 117 -13.36 6.83 3.86
N LEU A 118 -13.56 8.15 3.74
CA LEU A 118 -14.80 8.73 3.21
C LEU A 118 -15.03 8.32 1.74
N GLN A 119 -13.98 8.38 0.90
CA GLN A 119 -14.08 7.94 -0.49
C GLN A 119 -14.38 6.44 -0.62
N LEU A 120 -13.83 5.61 0.26
CA LEU A 120 -14.16 4.19 0.35
C LEU A 120 -15.65 3.99 0.66
N MET A 121 -16.21 4.73 1.63
CA MET A 121 -17.64 4.65 1.96
C MET A 121 -18.52 5.07 0.78
N SER A 122 -18.17 6.17 0.10
CA SER A 122 -18.88 6.59 -1.11
C SER A 122 -18.82 5.52 -2.21
N THR A 123 -17.66 4.89 -2.39
CA THR A 123 -17.46 3.81 -3.37
C THR A 123 -18.29 2.57 -3.03
N LEU A 124 -18.29 2.14 -1.76
CA LEU A 124 -19.10 1.00 -1.30
C LEU A 124 -20.60 1.26 -1.45
N ALA A 125 -21.07 2.48 -1.19
CA ALA A 125 -22.47 2.85 -1.39
C ALA A 125 -22.91 2.75 -2.86
N LEU A 126 -22.01 3.02 -3.82
CA LEU A 126 -22.28 2.84 -5.25
C LEU A 126 -22.43 1.37 -5.63
N PHE A 127 -21.60 0.48 -5.08
CA PHE A 127 -21.60 -0.95 -5.40
C PHE A 127 -22.59 -1.77 -4.58
N SER A 128 -23.09 -1.25 -3.45
CA SER A 128 -24.10 -1.90 -2.62
C SER A 128 -25.15 -0.90 -2.11
N PRO A 129 -25.98 -0.33 -2.99
CA PRO A 129 -26.96 0.69 -2.62
C PRO A 129 -27.94 0.22 -1.53
N SER A 130 -28.27 -1.07 -1.53
CA SER A 130 -29.18 -1.71 -0.57
C SER A 130 -28.62 -1.83 0.84
N THR A 131 -27.30 -1.74 1.04
CA THR A 131 -26.67 -1.81 2.37
C THR A 131 -26.83 -0.51 3.16
N PHE A 132 -27.10 0.61 2.48
CA PHE A 132 -27.32 1.94 3.09
C PHE A 132 -28.79 2.39 3.08
N ALA A 133 -29.72 1.58 2.56
CA ALA A 133 -31.15 1.87 2.53
C ALA A 133 -31.87 1.60 3.86
N VAL A 134 -31.12 1.29 4.94
CA VAL A 134 -31.67 1.04 6.28
C VAL A 134 -31.01 1.98 7.29
N PHE A 135 -31.23 3.29 7.10
CA PHE A 135 -31.24 4.29 8.15
C PHE A 135 -32.36 5.29 7.87
#